data_AF-A0A1G7RCW5-F1
#
_entry.id   AF-A0A1G7RCW5-F1
#
_cell.length_a   1.000
_cell.length_b   1.000
_cell.length_c   1.000
_cell.angle_alpha   90.00
_cell.angle_beta   90.00
_cell.angle_gamma   90.00
#
_symmetry.space_group_name_H-M   'P 1'
#
loop_
_entity.id
_entity.type
_entity.pdbx_description
1 polymer ?
#
loop_
_entity_poly.entity_id
_entity_poly.type
_entity_poly.pdbx_seq_one_letter_code
_entity_poly.pdbx_strand_id
1 'polypeptide(L)'
;MKSPLRPAIVAVLFSASTAASAAAPVDAYNEYLAARIRIMGTTRAIEPDTATFLAQFLQTPASPYSDLVEQPVVTNTPAWNEYLAAMQPAGAADGDAALNALRLQTGLTKARPGEEVTLEPTAARDYRGREAAANAIKAGIDPDIFWKARDMSGSAITAAAGYALALQMLRDAAAANPPEDYARMAIKPDVLARYMNQRYPDNIPDADLRYLTTWLRGSLDLRGAQMKGTAAQRLPAAYRLARVAAAYADASGYFTSKGYCQGNAARPGEPTGPEALENDRPLCFIAATDRGVLAWFRRQLRLDMSGIPMHENPHHGLANLARLIGVVLVFMDMASFIETADAFVTERLATHGDIDEADAQVASERSTRLSCRISP
;
A
#
# COMPACT_ATOMS: atom_id res chain seq x y z
N MET A 1 -19.16 31.94 34.18
CA MET A 1 -18.28 32.37 33.07
C MET A 1 -17.05 31.48 33.04
N LYS A 2 -17.06 30.42 32.21
CA LYS A 2 -15.90 29.58 31.92
C LYS A 2 -15.95 29.27 30.42
N SER A 3 -14.92 29.71 29.70
CA SER A 3 -14.76 29.59 28.25
C SER A 3 -14.35 28.16 27.88
N PRO A 4 -15.01 27.49 26.91
CA PRO A 4 -14.51 26.24 26.37
C PRO A 4 -13.49 26.54 25.26
N LEU A 5 -12.24 26.13 25.48
CA LEU A 5 -11.22 26.01 24.44
C LEU A 5 -11.69 24.95 23.43
N ARG A 6 -12.09 25.41 22.24
CA ARG A 6 -12.32 24.57 21.07
C ARG A 6 -10.97 24.05 20.56
N PRO A 7 -10.81 22.76 20.22
CA PRO A 7 -9.69 22.34 19.39
C PRO A 7 -9.91 22.90 17.98
N ALA A 8 -8.97 23.73 17.53
CA ALA A 8 -8.95 24.27 16.19
C ALA A 8 -8.70 23.13 15.19
N ILE A 9 -9.69 22.86 14.35
CA ILE A 9 -9.55 22.05 13.13
C ILE A 9 -8.53 22.78 12.25
N VAL A 10 -7.35 22.18 12.08
CA VAL A 10 -6.40 22.61 11.04
C VAL A 10 -6.98 22.13 9.72
N ALA A 11 -7.83 22.96 9.11
CA ALA A 11 -8.23 22.82 7.73
C ALA A 11 -6.98 23.09 6.87
N VAL A 12 -6.30 22.04 6.43
CA VAL A 12 -5.32 22.15 5.35
C VAL A 12 -6.12 22.48 4.09
N LEU A 13 -6.05 23.74 3.69
CA LEU A 13 -6.63 24.24 2.45
C LEU A 13 -5.95 23.53 1.25
N PHE A 14 -6.55 22.45 0.79
CA PHE A 14 -6.29 21.95 -0.55
C PHE A 14 -7.04 22.85 -1.53
N SER A 15 -6.30 23.58 -2.36
CA SER A 15 -6.86 24.28 -3.50
C SER A 15 -7.43 23.26 -4.49
N ALA A 16 -8.74 23.03 -4.43
CA ALA A 16 -9.47 22.26 -5.41
C ALA A 16 -9.46 23.02 -6.74
N SER A 17 -8.49 22.69 -7.59
CA SER A 17 -8.51 23.09 -8.99
C SER A 17 -9.47 22.15 -9.70
N THR A 18 -10.66 22.64 -10.03
CA THR A 18 -11.65 21.93 -10.85
C THR A 18 -11.08 21.66 -12.24
N ALA A 19 -10.59 20.44 -12.45
CA ALA A 19 -10.25 19.91 -13.76
C ALA A 19 -11.39 19.01 -14.24
N ALA A 20 -11.77 19.16 -15.52
CA ALA A 20 -12.66 18.24 -16.20
C ALA A 20 -12.11 16.80 -16.06
N SER A 21 -12.81 16.00 -15.25
CA SER A 21 -12.39 14.68 -14.81
C SER A 21 -12.33 13.73 -16.01
N ALA A 22 -11.13 13.30 -16.39
CA ALA A 22 -11.00 11.89 -16.77
C ALA A 22 -11.67 11.08 -15.64
N ALA A 23 -12.62 10.20 -15.96
CA ALA A 23 -13.47 9.53 -14.98
C ALA A 23 -12.65 9.09 -13.76
N ALA A 24 -13.09 9.52 -12.57
CA ALA A 24 -12.37 9.26 -11.33
C ALA A 24 -12.02 7.77 -11.22
N PRO A 25 -10.83 7.44 -10.68
CA PRO A 25 -10.42 6.06 -10.49
C PRO A 25 -11.49 5.31 -9.70
N VAL A 26 -12.05 4.25 -10.28
CA VAL A 26 -12.93 3.36 -9.53
C VAL A 26 -12.05 2.60 -8.54
N ASP A 27 -12.48 2.55 -7.28
CA ASP A 27 -11.80 1.91 -6.17
C ASP A 27 -12.73 0.78 -5.69
N ALA A 28 -12.28 -0.47 -5.83
CA ALA A 28 -13.07 -1.65 -5.55
C ALA A 28 -13.54 -1.71 -4.08
N TYR A 29 -12.71 -1.31 -3.13
CA TYR A 29 -13.15 -1.25 -1.74
C TYR A 29 -14.21 -0.16 -1.53
N ASN A 30 -14.02 1.00 -2.15
CA ASN A 30 -14.98 2.10 -2.02
C ASN A 30 -16.33 1.76 -2.64
N GLU A 31 -16.34 1.16 -3.83
CA GLU A 31 -17.58 0.70 -4.47
C GLU A 31 -18.26 -0.39 -3.65
N TYR A 32 -17.49 -1.30 -3.06
CA TYR A 32 -18.02 -2.33 -2.19
C TYR A 32 -18.67 -1.72 -0.94
N LEU A 33 -18.00 -0.77 -0.28
CA LEU A 33 -18.58 -0.09 0.89
C LEU A 33 -19.79 0.75 0.50
N ALA A 34 -19.75 1.49 -0.60
CA ALA A 34 -20.88 2.26 -1.11
C ALA A 34 -22.09 1.37 -1.41
N ALA A 35 -21.88 0.18 -2.01
CA ALA A 35 -22.93 -0.80 -2.23
C ALA A 35 -23.52 -1.31 -0.90
N ARG A 36 -22.70 -1.55 0.12
CA ARG A 36 -23.19 -1.90 1.46
C ARG A 36 -24.01 -0.76 2.06
N ILE A 37 -23.51 0.47 2.05
CA ILE A 37 -24.22 1.63 2.59
C ILE A 37 -25.61 1.76 1.94
N ARG A 38 -25.69 1.64 0.61
CA ARG A 38 -26.96 1.69 -0.13
C ARG A 38 -27.97 0.60 0.29
N ILE A 39 -27.49 -0.60 0.61
CA ILE A 39 -28.35 -1.75 0.94
C ILE A 39 -28.74 -1.82 2.42
N MET A 40 -27.82 -1.52 3.36
CA MET A 40 -28.03 -1.75 4.80
C MET A 40 -27.97 -0.47 5.66
N GLY A 41 -27.65 0.67 5.06
CA GLY A 41 -27.40 1.93 5.76
C GLY A 41 -26.00 2.00 6.38
N THR A 42 -25.51 3.22 6.62
CA THR A 42 -24.13 3.48 7.05
C THR A 42 -23.72 2.69 8.29
N THR A 43 -24.51 2.75 9.37
CA THR A 43 -24.18 2.08 10.65
C THR A 43 -23.92 0.59 10.50
N ARG A 44 -24.77 -0.13 9.75
CA ARG A 44 -24.60 -1.58 9.51
C ARG A 44 -23.50 -1.88 8.49
N ALA A 45 -23.31 -0.99 7.51
CA ALA A 45 -22.25 -1.14 6.52
C ALA A 45 -20.86 -1.07 7.16
N ILE A 46 -20.64 -0.17 8.11
CA ILE A 46 -19.35 -0.01 8.79
C ILE A 46 -19.23 -0.82 10.08
N GLU A 47 -20.26 -1.60 10.47
CA GLU A 47 -20.26 -2.38 11.72
C GLU A 47 -19.13 -3.43 11.80
N PRO A 48 -18.86 -4.24 10.75
CA PRO A 48 -17.81 -5.25 10.81
C PRO A 48 -16.44 -4.63 11.08
N ASP A 49 -15.70 -5.17 12.04
CA ASP A 49 -14.29 -4.81 12.26
C ASP A 49 -13.36 -5.52 11.27
N THR A 50 -12.08 -5.14 11.29
CA THR A 50 -11.07 -5.77 10.41
C THR A 50 -11.06 -7.29 10.56
N ALA A 51 -11.20 -7.85 11.77
CA ALA A 51 -11.18 -9.30 11.97
C ALA A 51 -12.38 -10.00 11.31
N THR A 52 -13.58 -9.44 11.48
CA THR A 52 -14.83 -9.94 10.89
C THR A 52 -14.81 -9.81 9.37
N PHE A 53 -14.21 -8.75 8.83
CA PHE A 53 -14.00 -8.62 7.40
C PHE A 53 -13.07 -9.73 6.90
N LEU A 54 -11.89 -9.90 7.52
CA LEU A 54 -10.90 -10.88 7.07
C LEU A 54 -11.41 -12.32 7.18
N ALA A 55 -12.22 -12.64 8.20
CA ALA A 55 -12.85 -13.96 8.38
C ALA A 55 -13.75 -14.38 7.22
N GLN A 56 -14.23 -13.45 6.40
CA GLN A 56 -15.03 -13.79 5.22
C GLN A 56 -14.16 -14.24 4.04
N PHE A 57 -12.92 -13.77 3.95
CA PHE A 57 -12.05 -13.97 2.79
C PHE A 57 -10.89 -14.92 3.04
N LEU A 58 -10.51 -15.15 4.30
CA LEU A 58 -9.32 -15.91 4.68
C LEU A 58 -9.71 -17.15 5.51
N GLN A 59 -9.09 -18.30 5.20
CA GLN A 59 -9.28 -19.53 5.96
C GLN A 59 -8.77 -19.39 7.42
N THR A 60 -7.64 -18.70 7.60
CA THR A 60 -7.01 -18.42 8.90
C THR A 60 -6.65 -16.94 9.00
N PRO A 61 -7.60 -16.06 9.38
CA PRO A 61 -7.43 -14.60 9.27
C PRO A 61 -6.22 -14.00 9.98
N ALA A 62 -5.76 -14.63 11.06
CA ALA A 62 -4.58 -14.19 11.82
C ALA A 62 -3.25 -14.61 11.19
N SER A 63 -3.27 -15.53 10.21
CA SER A 63 -2.06 -16.03 9.56
C SER A 63 -1.64 -15.10 8.42
N PRO A 64 -0.36 -14.64 8.37
CA PRO A 64 0.14 -13.94 7.20
C PRO A 64 0.17 -14.82 5.94
N TYR A 65 0.09 -16.14 6.07
CA TYR A 65 0.13 -17.11 4.97
C TYR A 65 -1.24 -17.69 4.61
N SER A 66 -2.33 -17.18 5.20
CA SER A 66 -3.66 -17.73 4.99
C SER A 66 -4.01 -17.85 3.51
N ASP A 67 -4.63 -18.96 3.15
CA ASP A 67 -5.27 -19.11 1.85
C ASP A 67 -6.61 -18.37 1.82
N LEU A 68 -7.04 -18.07 0.60
CA LEU A 68 -8.32 -17.44 0.33
C LEU A 68 -9.44 -18.47 0.49
N VAL A 69 -10.59 -18.01 0.98
CA VAL A 69 -11.86 -18.71 0.82
C VAL A 69 -12.29 -18.52 -0.63
N GLU A 70 -12.51 -19.62 -1.36
CA GLU A 70 -12.82 -19.60 -2.80
C GLU A 70 -14.09 -18.77 -3.09
N GLN A 71 -15.16 -19.04 -2.34
CA GLN A 71 -16.44 -18.33 -2.40
C GLN A 71 -16.79 -17.69 -1.05
N PRO A 72 -16.28 -16.47 -0.78
CA PRO A 72 -16.59 -15.72 0.43
C PRO A 72 -18.10 -15.46 0.58
N VAL A 73 -18.63 -15.52 1.80
CA VAL A 73 -20.08 -15.33 2.06
C VAL A 73 -20.63 -14.02 1.49
N VAL A 74 -19.79 -12.98 1.43
CA VAL A 74 -20.12 -11.68 0.84
C VAL A 74 -20.65 -11.80 -0.59
N THR A 75 -20.19 -12.76 -1.39
CA THR A 75 -20.56 -12.90 -2.81
C THR A 75 -22.02 -13.33 -3.00
N ASN A 76 -22.69 -13.73 -1.92
CA ASN A 76 -24.08 -14.18 -1.91
C ASN A 76 -25.03 -13.13 -1.28
N THR A 77 -24.61 -11.86 -1.21
CA THR A 77 -25.38 -10.78 -0.58
C THR A 77 -25.98 -9.81 -1.61
N PRO A 78 -27.10 -9.12 -1.32
CA PRO A 78 -27.64 -8.09 -2.21
C PRO A 78 -26.64 -6.96 -2.49
N ALA A 79 -25.82 -6.60 -1.51
CA ALA A 79 -24.75 -5.61 -1.68
C ALA A 79 -23.69 -6.05 -2.69
N TRP A 80 -23.45 -7.35 -2.85
CA TRP A 80 -22.55 -7.85 -3.89
C TRP A 80 -23.07 -7.58 -5.29
N ASN A 81 -24.37 -7.76 -5.53
CA ASN A 81 -24.96 -7.50 -6.85
C ASN A 81 -24.84 -6.01 -7.24
N GLU A 82 -25.06 -5.10 -6.28
CA GLU A 82 -24.84 -3.66 -6.46
C GLU A 82 -23.36 -3.33 -6.74
N TYR A 83 -22.44 -3.98 -6.01
CA TYR A 83 -21.02 -3.84 -6.25
C TYR A 83 -20.62 -4.33 -7.65
N LEU A 84 -21.12 -5.49 -8.10
CA LEU A 84 -20.86 -6.00 -9.44
C LEU A 84 -21.33 -5.03 -10.53
N ALA A 85 -22.53 -4.46 -10.37
CA ALA A 85 -23.07 -3.48 -11.31
C ALA A 85 -22.18 -2.22 -11.39
N ALA A 86 -21.65 -1.75 -10.26
CA ALA A 86 -20.74 -0.61 -10.21
C ALA A 86 -19.35 -0.91 -10.82
N MET A 87 -18.88 -2.16 -10.72
CA MET A 87 -17.56 -2.57 -11.19
C MET A 87 -17.49 -2.91 -12.68
N GLN A 88 -18.62 -3.25 -13.31
CA GLN A 88 -18.69 -3.56 -14.74
C GLN A 88 -18.17 -2.41 -15.63
N PRO A 89 -18.62 -1.15 -15.49
CA PRO A 89 -18.06 -0.01 -16.24
C PRO A 89 -16.56 0.23 -15.97
N ALA A 90 -16.06 -0.22 -14.81
CA ALA A 90 -14.67 -0.07 -14.42
C ALA A 90 -13.73 -1.11 -15.07
N GLY A 91 -14.27 -2.10 -15.78
CA GLY A 91 -13.52 -3.14 -16.47
C GLY A 91 -13.43 -4.48 -15.74
N ALA A 92 -14.18 -4.68 -14.64
CA ALA A 92 -14.36 -6.01 -14.07
C ALA A 92 -15.41 -6.76 -14.90
N ALA A 93 -14.94 -7.67 -15.77
CA ALA A 93 -15.80 -8.37 -16.72
C ALA A 93 -16.83 -9.30 -16.08
N ASP A 94 -16.50 -9.86 -14.91
CA ASP A 94 -17.31 -10.84 -14.18
C ASP A 94 -17.12 -10.74 -12.65
N GLY A 95 -17.81 -11.62 -11.93
CA GLY A 95 -17.74 -11.69 -10.47
C GLY A 95 -16.36 -12.05 -9.93
N ASP A 96 -15.61 -12.89 -10.64
CA ASP A 96 -14.27 -13.30 -10.22
C ASP A 96 -13.27 -12.14 -10.36
N ALA A 97 -13.36 -11.36 -11.45
CA ALA A 97 -12.59 -10.15 -11.64
C ALA A 97 -12.88 -9.10 -10.55
N ALA A 98 -14.16 -8.91 -10.20
CA ALA A 98 -14.57 -7.99 -9.14
C ALA A 98 -14.12 -8.46 -7.75
N LEU A 99 -14.17 -9.77 -7.48
CA LEU A 99 -13.68 -10.35 -6.24
C LEU A 99 -12.16 -10.27 -6.13
N ASN A 100 -11.44 -10.53 -7.22
CA ASN A 100 -10.00 -10.39 -7.27
C ASN A 100 -9.55 -8.95 -7.09
N ALA A 101 -10.29 -7.97 -7.64
CA ALA A 101 -10.04 -6.56 -7.39
C ALA A 101 -10.16 -6.20 -5.90
N LEU A 102 -11.23 -6.65 -5.25
CA LEU A 102 -11.44 -6.43 -3.82
C LEU A 102 -10.34 -7.10 -2.97
N ARG A 103 -9.98 -8.36 -3.29
CA ARG A 103 -8.88 -9.10 -2.62
C ARG A 103 -7.54 -8.39 -2.79
N LEU A 104 -7.25 -7.86 -3.97
CA LEU A 104 -6.01 -7.14 -4.27
C LEU A 104 -5.94 -5.84 -3.48
N GLN A 105 -6.98 -5.01 -3.52
CA GLN A 105 -6.99 -3.71 -2.84
C GLN A 105 -7.01 -3.82 -1.31
N THR A 106 -7.55 -4.92 -0.77
CA THR A 106 -7.52 -5.18 0.67
C THR A 106 -6.27 -5.92 1.14
N GLY A 107 -5.36 -6.24 0.21
CA GLY A 107 -4.04 -6.81 0.48
C GLY A 107 -4.04 -8.31 0.80
N LEU A 108 -5.06 -9.04 0.36
CA LEU A 108 -5.25 -10.47 0.65
C LEU A 108 -4.47 -11.38 -0.32
N THR A 109 -3.87 -10.82 -1.36
CA THR A 109 -3.18 -11.59 -2.40
C THR A 109 -1.71 -11.87 -2.04
N LYS A 110 -1.15 -12.92 -2.64
CA LYS A 110 0.25 -13.36 -2.46
C LYS A 110 1.09 -13.07 -3.71
N ALA A 111 2.37 -13.39 -3.70
CA ALA A 111 3.28 -13.15 -4.82
C ALA A 111 3.96 -14.45 -5.28
N ARG A 112 3.23 -15.58 -5.31
CA ARG A 112 3.85 -16.87 -5.62
C ARG A 112 4.16 -16.95 -7.12
N PRO A 113 5.42 -17.24 -7.50
CA PRO A 113 5.80 -17.43 -8.89
C PRO A 113 5.01 -18.56 -9.55
N GLY A 114 4.44 -18.28 -10.73
CA GLY A 114 3.65 -19.23 -11.52
C GLY A 114 2.21 -19.42 -11.04
N GLU A 115 1.80 -18.74 -9.97
CA GLU A 115 0.42 -18.76 -9.46
C GLU A 115 -0.19 -17.36 -9.52
N GLU A 116 0.28 -16.42 -8.67
CA GLU A 116 -0.18 -15.02 -8.73
C GLU A 116 0.71 -14.11 -9.58
N VAL A 117 1.98 -14.49 -9.78
CA VAL A 117 2.95 -13.67 -10.51
C VAL A 117 3.59 -14.50 -11.61
N THR A 118 3.41 -14.05 -12.85
CA THR A 118 4.13 -14.59 -14.01
C THR A 118 5.56 -14.05 -14.01
N LEU A 119 6.54 -14.94 -14.04
CA LEU A 119 7.95 -14.58 -14.17
C LEU A 119 8.45 -14.85 -15.58
N GLU A 120 8.99 -13.82 -16.21
CA GLU A 120 9.77 -13.98 -17.44
C GLU A 120 11.03 -14.83 -17.17
N PRO A 121 11.56 -15.56 -18.17
CA PRO A 121 12.74 -16.41 -17.99
C PRO A 121 13.96 -15.69 -17.44
N THR A 122 14.12 -14.40 -17.73
CA THR A 122 15.26 -13.60 -17.25
C THR A 122 15.05 -12.99 -15.87
N ALA A 123 13.81 -12.96 -15.36
CA ALA A 123 13.46 -12.21 -14.17
C ALA A 123 14.31 -12.60 -12.94
N ALA A 124 14.49 -13.90 -12.70
CA ALA A 124 15.31 -14.36 -11.58
C ALA A 124 16.77 -13.88 -11.66
N ARG A 125 17.33 -13.75 -12.86
CA ARG A 125 18.66 -13.18 -13.07
C ARG A 125 18.64 -11.67 -12.87
N ASP A 126 17.66 -10.99 -13.47
CA ASP A 126 17.58 -9.53 -13.48
C ASP A 126 17.35 -8.96 -12.07
N TYR A 127 16.68 -9.70 -11.17
CA TYR A 127 16.51 -9.35 -9.75
C TYR A 127 17.39 -10.15 -8.78
N ARG A 128 18.33 -10.96 -9.29
CA ARG A 128 19.26 -11.80 -8.49
C ARG A 128 18.56 -12.73 -7.48
N GLY A 129 17.39 -13.23 -7.84
CA GLY A 129 16.61 -14.14 -7.02
C GLY A 129 15.19 -14.30 -7.56
N ARG A 130 14.64 -15.51 -7.49
CA ARG A 130 13.28 -15.80 -7.95
C ARG A 130 12.25 -15.11 -7.05
N GLU A 131 12.46 -15.16 -5.74
CA GLU A 131 11.59 -14.57 -4.72
C GLU A 131 11.64 -13.04 -4.79
N ALA A 132 12.85 -12.48 -4.94
CA ALA A 132 13.06 -11.05 -5.18
C ALA A 132 12.33 -10.57 -6.45
N ALA A 133 12.47 -11.32 -7.56
CA ALA A 133 11.78 -11.01 -8.81
C ALA A 133 10.26 -10.98 -8.64
N ALA A 134 9.69 -11.96 -7.96
CA ALA A 134 8.25 -12.07 -7.79
C ALA A 134 7.66 -10.91 -6.98
N ASN A 135 8.32 -10.55 -5.89
CA ASN A 135 7.94 -9.41 -5.07
C ASN A 135 8.10 -8.08 -5.84
N ALA A 136 9.21 -7.88 -6.56
CA ALA A 136 9.46 -6.66 -7.34
C ALA A 136 8.47 -6.50 -8.52
N ILE A 137 8.21 -7.58 -9.26
CA ILE A 137 7.25 -7.59 -10.38
C ILE A 137 5.83 -7.34 -9.88
N LYS A 138 5.43 -7.94 -8.75
CA LYS A 138 4.11 -7.66 -8.16
C LYS A 138 3.98 -6.20 -7.73
N ALA A 139 5.06 -5.61 -7.20
CA ALA A 139 5.11 -4.17 -6.91
C ALA A 139 5.19 -3.30 -8.18
N GLY A 140 5.45 -3.91 -9.34
CA GLY A 140 5.57 -3.25 -10.63
C GLY A 140 6.80 -2.38 -10.76
N ILE A 141 7.91 -2.75 -10.12
CA ILE A 141 9.18 -2.01 -10.22
C ILE A 141 10.02 -2.67 -11.30
N ASP A 142 10.58 -1.88 -12.20
CA ASP A 142 11.50 -2.36 -13.24
C ASP A 142 12.91 -2.64 -12.68
N PRO A 143 13.67 -3.59 -13.26
CA PRO A 143 14.97 -4.01 -12.70
C PRO A 143 15.99 -2.86 -12.60
N ASP A 144 15.95 -1.91 -13.53
CA ASP A 144 16.88 -0.78 -13.55
C ASP A 144 16.63 0.19 -12.39
N ILE A 145 15.37 0.55 -12.12
CA ILE A 145 15.00 1.35 -10.94
C ILE A 145 15.28 0.56 -9.66
N PHE A 146 14.94 -0.73 -9.64
CA PHE A 146 15.14 -1.60 -8.48
C PHE A 146 16.59 -1.56 -8.00
N TRP A 147 17.55 -1.81 -8.89
CA TRP A 147 18.96 -1.78 -8.51
C TRP A 147 19.47 -0.37 -8.28
N LYS A 148 19.01 0.61 -9.07
CA LYS A 148 19.45 1.98 -8.89
C LYS A 148 19.10 2.54 -7.51
N ALA A 149 17.86 2.32 -7.05
CA ALA A 149 17.44 2.80 -5.75
C ALA A 149 18.15 2.07 -4.60
N ARG A 150 18.45 0.77 -4.76
CA ARG A 150 19.28 0.00 -3.82
C ARG A 150 20.68 0.57 -3.70
N ASP A 151 21.34 0.78 -4.83
CA ASP A 151 22.72 1.28 -4.88
C ASP A 151 22.82 2.69 -4.26
N MET A 152 21.81 3.55 -4.48
CA MET A 152 21.81 4.92 -3.94
C MET A 152 21.43 5.00 -2.45
N SER A 153 20.86 3.95 -1.86
CA SER A 153 20.35 3.97 -0.48
C SER A 153 21.20 3.18 0.50
N GLY A 154 22.32 2.59 0.05
CA GLY A 154 23.18 1.77 0.90
C GLY A 154 22.42 0.60 1.51
N SER A 155 22.60 0.34 2.81
CA SER A 155 21.95 -0.77 3.52
C SER A 155 20.48 -0.54 3.88
N ALA A 156 19.97 0.69 3.80
CA ALA A 156 18.61 1.06 4.23
C ALA A 156 17.54 0.58 3.23
N ILE A 157 17.05 -0.65 3.38
CA ILE A 157 16.10 -1.28 2.44
C ILE A 157 14.75 -0.56 2.41
N THR A 158 14.32 0.05 3.51
CA THR A 158 13.03 0.78 3.58
C THR A 158 13.09 2.08 2.77
N ALA A 159 14.20 2.79 2.85
CA ALA A 159 14.42 4.00 2.06
C ALA A 159 14.65 3.68 0.57
N ALA A 160 15.40 2.61 0.27
CA ALA A 160 15.55 2.09 -1.09
C ALA A 160 14.18 1.79 -1.71
N ALA A 161 13.30 1.12 -0.97
CA ALA A 161 11.95 0.78 -1.43
C ALA A 161 11.10 2.03 -1.70
N GLY A 162 11.21 3.05 -0.84
CA GLY A 162 10.53 4.32 -1.03
C GLY A 162 10.96 5.02 -2.32
N TYR A 163 12.26 5.14 -2.57
CA TYR A 163 12.76 5.76 -3.80
C TYR A 163 12.44 4.93 -5.05
N ALA A 164 12.59 3.61 -5.00
CA ALA A 164 12.25 2.74 -6.12
C ALA A 164 10.79 2.92 -6.54
N LEU A 165 9.86 2.89 -5.57
CA LEU A 165 8.45 3.09 -5.86
C LEU A 165 8.17 4.50 -6.40
N ALA A 166 8.74 5.55 -5.79
CA ALA A 166 8.55 6.91 -6.25
C ALA A 166 9.02 7.12 -7.69
N LEU A 167 10.20 6.60 -8.03
CA LEU A 167 10.78 6.67 -9.38
C LEU A 167 9.94 5.89 -10.40
N GLN A 168 9.46 4.71 -10.04
CA GLN A 168 8.58 3.94 -10.91
C GLN A 168 7.25 4.65 -11.14
N MET A 169 6.63 5.18 -10.08
CA MET A 169 5.38 5.92 -10.22
C MET A 169 5.55 7.17 -11.10
N LEU A 170 6.70 7.84 -11.00
CA LEU A 170 7.03 8.97 -11.86
C LEU A 170 7.24 8.54 -13.33
N ARG A 171 7.93 7.41 -13.57
CA ARG A 171 8.08 6.82 -14.91
C ARG A 171 6.71 6.48 -15.51
N ASP A 172 5.86 5.80 -14.75
CA ASP A 172 4.52 5.40 -15.17
C ASP A 172 3.65 6.63 -15.46
N ALA A 173 3.70 7.66 -14.60
CA ALA A 173 2.96 8.90 -14.80
C ALA A 173 3.41 9.66 -16.04
N ALA A 174 4.72 9.72 -16.30
CA ALA A 174 5.26 10.32 -17.52
C ALA A 174 4.84 9.53 -18.77
N ALA A 175 4.83 8.20 -18.72
CA ALA A 175 4.41 7.37 -19.84
C ALA A 175 2.90 7.43 -20.13
N ALA A 176 2.08 7.60 -19.09
CA ALA A 176 0.63 7.61 -19.21
C ALA A 176 0.02 8.95 -19.64
N ASN A 177 0.79 10.05 -19.55
CA ASN A 177 0.29 11.41 -19.81
C ASN A 177 1.13 12.10 -20.89
N PRO A 178 0.51 12.95 -21.73
CA PRO A 178 1.25 13.66 -22.75
C PRO A 178 2.08 14.82 -22.14
N PRO A 179 3.21 15.22 -22.74
CA PRO A 179 4.14 16.19 -22.15
C PRO A 179 3.53 17.55 -21.80
N GLU A 180 2.52 18.01 -22.55
CA GLU A 180 1.77 19.24 -22.32
C GLU A 180 1.05 19.27 -20.96
N ASP A 181 0.76 18.11 -20.38
CA ASP A 181 0.04 17.99 -19.12
C ASP A 181 0.98 17.95 -17.91
N TYR A 182 2.28 17.75 -18.12
CA TYR A 182 3.25 17.53 -17.04
C TYR A 182 3.31 18.67 -16.04
N ALA A 183 3.34 19.92 -16.51
CA ALA A 183 3.39 21.09 -15.63
C ALA A 183 2.13 21.18 -14.75
N ARG A 184 0.95 20.94 -15.34
CA ARG A 184 -0.34 20.99 -14.65
C ARG A 184 -0.47 19.88 -13.60
N MET A 185 0.09 18.70 -13.90
CA MET A 185 0.04 17.52 -13.04
C MET A 185 1.27 17.38 -12.12
N ALA A 186 2.18 18.38 -12.13
CA ALA A 186 3.45 18.35 -11.43
C ALA A 186 4.31 17.09 -11.72
N ILE A 187 4.21 16.53 -12.93
CA ILE A 187 5.05 15.42 -13.39
C ILE A 187 6.40 15.99 -13.83
N LYS A 188 7.51 15.49 -13.27
CA LYS A 188 8.88 15.99 -13.55
C LYS A 188 9.80 14.86 -14.05
N PRO A 189 9.74 14.46 -15.33
CA PRO A 189 10.54 13.35 -15.86
C PRO A 189 12.05 13.60 -15.78
N ASP A 190 12.46 14.86 -15.75
CA ASP A 190 13.85 15.29 -15.57
C ASP A 190 14.42 14.86 -14.21
N VAL A 191 13.58 14.77 -13.17
CA VAL A 191 13.98 14.24 -11.85
C VAL A 191 14.36 12.76 -11.96
N LEU A 192 13.54 11.96 -12.66
CA LEU A 192 13.84 10.55 -12.94
C LEU A 192 15.17 10.43 -13.68
N ALA A 193 15.35 11.19 -14.77
CA ALA A 193 16.58 11.15 -15.57
C ALA A 193 17.82 11.53 -14.75
N ARG A 194 17.75 12.60 -13.94
CA ARG A 194 18.86 13.00 -13.07
C ARG A 194 19.20 11.92 -12.05
N TYR A 195 18.20 11.38 -11.34
CA TYR A 195 18.42 10.31 -10.36
C TYR A 195 19.07 9.09 -11.00
N MET A 196 18.52 8.61 -12.12
CA MET A 196 19.02 7.41 -12.82
C MET A 196 20.45 7.60 -13.37
N ASN A 197 20.88 8.83 -13.64
CA ASN A 197 22.23 9.15 -14.11
C ASN A 197 23.28 9.35 -13.00
N GLN A 198 22.89 9.44 -11.72
CA GLN A 198 23.86 9.68 -10.63
C GLN A 198 24.71 8.45 -10.31
N ARG A 199 25.97 8.65 -9.91
CA ARG A 199 26.83 7.53 -9.44
C ARG A 199 26.97 7.45 -7.94
N TYR A 200 26.76 8.58 -7.26
CA TYR A 200 26.93 8.71 -5.82
C TYR A 200 25.67 9.31 -5.21
N PRO A 201 25.22 8.81 -4.04
CA PRO A 201 24.02 9.33 -3.37
C PRO A 201 24.07 10.83 -3.12
N ASP A 202 25.24 11.36 -2.73
CA ASP A 202 25.43 12.78 -2.39
C ASP A 202 25.28 13.73 -3.58
N ASN A 203 25.32 13.21 -4.80
CA ASN A 203 25.15 14.00 -6.01
C ASN A 203 23.67 14.13 -6.43
N ILE A 204 22.75 13.48 -5.71
CA ILE A 204 21.33 13.62 -5.98
C ILE A 204 20.85 14.94 -5.35
N PRO A 205 20.32 15.90 -6.12
CA PRO A 205 19.87 17.17 -5.56
C PRO A 205 18.79 16.98 -4.49
N ASP A 206 18.90 17.67 -3.36
CA ASP A 206 17.89 17.60 -2.29
C ASP A 206 16.47 17.97 -2.77
N ALA A 207 16.38 18.85 -3.78
CA ALA A 207 15.11 19.21 -4.40
C ALA A 207 14.43 18.01 -5.09
N ASP A 208 15.23 17.15 -5.72
CA ASP A 208 14.75 15.93 -6.38
C ASP A 208 14.30 14.91 -5.32
N LEU A 209 15.07 14.73 -4.26
CA LEU A 209 14.72 13.84 -3.14
C LEU A 209 13.42 14.30 -2.44
N ARG A 210 13.26 15.61 -2.20
CA ARG A 210 12.02 16.17 -1.64
C ARG A 210 10.83 15.99 -2.56
N TYR A 211 11.02 16.17 -3.87
CA TYR A 211 9.97 15.93 -4.86
C TYR A 211 9.51 14.47 -4.83
N LEU A 212 10.44 13.51 -4.90
CA LEU A 212 10.12 12.07 -4.85
C LEU A 212 9.44 11.68 -3.54
N THR A 213 9.88 12.25 -2.41
CA THR A 213 9.27 12.00 -1.10
C THR A 213 7.83 12.52 -1.05
N THR A 214 7.58 13.72 -1.58
CA THR A 214 6.24 14.33 -1.63
C THR A 214 5.32 13.54 -2.56
N TRP A 215 5.85 13.10 -3.70
CA TRP A 215 5.16 12.26 -4.68
C TRP A 215 4.71 10.93 -4.07
N LEU A 216 5.62 10.23 -3.39
CA LEU A 216 5.31 8.99 -2.68
C LEU A 216 4.27 9.22 -1.59
N ARG A 217 4.43 10.28 -0.79
CA ARG A 217 3.48 10.59 0.29
C ARG A 217 2.06 10.75 -0.22
N GLY A 218 1.86 11.59 -1.24
CA GLY A 218 0.53 11.77 -1.83
C GLY A 218 -0.07 10.45 -2.33
N SER A 219 0.78 9.54 -2.80
CA SER A 219 0.37 8.22 -3.26
C SER A 219 0.04 7.24 -2.13
N LEU A 220 0.68 7.36 -0.96
CA LEU A 220 0.35 6.56 0.23
C LEU A 220 -0.94 7.06 0.90
N ASP A 221 -1.19 8.37 0.84
CA ASP A 221 -2.41 9.00 1.36
C ASP A 221 -3.64 8.61 0.51
N LEU A 222 -3.45 8.46 -0.81
CA LEU A 222 -4.44 7.90 -1.73
C LEU A 222 -4.54 6.37 -1.52
N ARG A 223 -5.39 5.95 -0.59
CA ARG A 223 -5.62 4.51 -0.28
C ARG A 223 -6.23 3.71 -1.44
N GLY A 224 -6.79 4.40 -2.43
CA GLY A 224 -7.37 3.78 -3.61
C GLY A 224 -6.34 3.40 -4.66
N ALA A 225 -6.45 2.18 -5.17
CA ALA A 225 -5.73 1.79 -6.37
C ALA A 225 -6.61 2.02 -7.60
N GLN A 226 -6.00 2.45 -8.69
CA GLN A 226 -6.67 2.56 -9.99
C GLN A 226 -7.17 1.16 -10.38
N MET A 227 -8.39 1.03 -10.88
CA MET A 227 -8.87 -0.22 -11.51
C MET A 227 -8.34 -0.40 -12.93
N LYS A 228 -7.87 0.68 -13.56
CA LYS A 228 -7.23 0.67 -14.89
C LYS A 228 -5.70 0.72 -14.73
N GLY A 229 -4.99 0.03 -15.61
CA GLY A 229 -3.53 -0.09 -15.59
C GLY A 229 -3.05 -1.54 -15.46
N THR A 230 -1.74 -1.71 -15.27
CA THR A 230 -1.14 -3.05 -15.07
C THR A 230 -1.60 -3.67 -13.75
N ALA A 231 -1.48 -4.99 -13.59
CA ALA A 231 -1.81 -5.67 -12.33
C ALA A 231 -1.10 -5.05 -11.11
N ALA A 232 0.14 -4.58 -11.28
CA ALA A 232 0.88 -3.90 -10.24
C ALA A 232 0.35 -2.49 -9.92
N GLN A 233 -0.14 -1.75 -10.91
CA GLN A 233 -0.75 -0.43 -10.70
C GLN A 233 -2.09 -0.51 -9.95
N ARG A 234 -2.75 -1.67 -10.00
CA ARG A 234 -3.97 -1.96 -9.24
C ARG A 234 -3.71 -2.36 -7.77
N LEU A 235 -2.45 -2.53 -7.37
CA LEU A 235 -2.08 -2.76 -5.97
C LEU A 235 -1.85 -1.41 -5.27
N PRO A 236 -2.48 -1.14 -4.10
CA PRO A 236 -2.25 0.09 -3.35
C PRO A 236 -0.77 0.36 -3.05
N ALA A 237 -0.38 1.64 -3.06
CA ALA A 237 1.02 2.06 -2.93
C ALA A 237 1.70 1.53 -1.66
N ALA A 238 0.98 1.44 -0.54
CA ALA A 238 1.52 0.89 0.70
C ALA A 238 1.94 -0.59 0.56
N TYR A 239 1.13 -1.39 -0.14
CA TYR A 239 1.45 -2.79 -0.40
C TYR A 239 2.56 -2.93 -1.44
N ARG A 240 2.56 -2.09 -2.48
CA ARG A 240 3.68 -2.02 -3.44
C ARG A 240 4.98 -1.73 -2.68
N LEU A 241 5.01 -0.70 -1.84
CA LEU A 241 6.17 -0.31 -1.05
C LEU A 241 6.71 -1.46 -0.19
N ALA A 242 5.82 -2.13 0.54
CA ALA A 242 6.19 -3.28 1.37
C ALA A 242 6.75 -4.44 0.53
N ARG A 243 6.19 -4.70 -0.65
CA ARG A 243 6.68 -5.70 -1.59
C ARG A 243 8.05 -5.36 -2.15
N VAL A 244 8.34 -4.10 -2.45
CA VAL A 244 9.70 -3.69 -2.85
C VAL A 244 10.70 -3.92 -1.73
N ALA A 245 10.36 -3.55 -0.48
CA ALA A 245 11.23 -3.80 0.67
C ALA A 245 11.48 -5.29 0.89
N ALA A 246 10.43 -6.12 0.75
CA ALA A 246 10.55 -7.58 0.79
C ALA A 246 11.46 -8.12 -0.33
N ALA A 247 11.36 -7.57 -1.54
CA ALA A 247 12.24 -7.95 -2.64
C ALA A 247 13.71 -7.61 -2.35
N TYR A 248 14.00 -6.48 -1.70
CA TYR A 248 15.37 -6.17 -1.27
C TYR A 248 15.88 -7.09 -0.16
N ALA A 249 15.01 -7.48 0.77
CA ALA A 249 15.35 -8.48 1.79
C ALA A 249 15.66 -9.84 1.14
N ASP A 250 14.82 -10.32 0.21
CA ASP A 250 15.05 -11.55 -0.56
C ASP A 250 16.38 -11.48 -1.36
N ALA A 251 16.63 -10.34 -2.03
CA ALA A 251 17.81 -10.16 -2.89
C ALA A 251 19.13 -10.01 -2.11
N SER A 252 19.06 -9.57 -0.84
CA SER A 252 20.25 -9.47 0.03
C SER A 252 20.68 -10.83 0.58
N GLY A 253 19.83 -11.85 0.44
CA GLY A 253 20.05 -13.17 0.99
C GLY A 253 19.75 -13.24 2.49
N TYR A 254 19.48 -14.45 2.96
CA TYR A 254 19.16 -14.72 4.36
C TYR A 254 20.40 -15.19 5.13
N PHE A 255 20.52 -14.80 6.39
CA PHE A 255 21.56 -15.35 7.30
C PHE A 255 21.40 -16.86 7.52
N THR A 256 20.19 -17.39 7.29
CA THR A 256 19.92 -18.83 7.35
C THR A 256 20.26 -19.46 5.99
N SER A 257 21.18 -20.44 6.00
CA SER A 257 21.63 -21.13 4.77
C SER A 257 20.51 -21.88 4.03
N LYS A 258 19.37 -22.07 4.69
CA LYS A 258 18.24 -22.82 4.15
C LYS A 258 17.07 -21.93 3.69
N GLY A 259 17.12 -20.61 3.94
CA GLY A 259 16.04 -19.65 3.65
C GLY A 259 14.72 -19.91 4.41
N TYR A 260 13.74 -19.03 4.18
CA TYR A 260 12.42 -19.02 4.86
C TYR A 260 11.29 -19.60 3.99
N CYS A 261 11.52 -19.70 2.69
CA CYS A 261 10.60 -20.33 1.74
C CYS A 261 11.02 -21.76 1.41
N GLN A 262 10.03 -22.64 1.20
CA GLN A 262 10.20 -23.90 0.48
C GLN A 262 9.23 -23.91 -0.70
N GLY A 263 9.76 -23.76 -1.92
CA GLY A 263 8.94 -23.60 -3.11
C GLY A 263 8.12 -22.30 -3.07
N ASN A 264 6.79 -22.42 -3.07
CA ASN A 264 5.84 -21.31 -2.99
C ASN A 264 5.18 -21.15 -1.60
N ALA A 265 5.71 -21.83 -0.58
CA ALA A 265 5.16 -21.84 0.76
C ALA A 265 6.21 -21.47 1.82
N ALA A 266 5.72 -21.07 3.00
CA ALA A 266 6.56 -21.00 4.19
C ALA A 266 7.15 -22.39 4.48
N ARG A 267 8.43 -22.41 4.87
CA ARG A 267 9.11 -23.66 5.19
C ARG A 267 8.41 -24.37 6.39
N PRO A 268 8.30 -25.71 6.38
CA PRO A 268 7.80 -26.45 7.54
C PRO A 268 8.58 -26.11 8.82
N GLY A 269 7.83 -25.85 9.90
CA GLY A 269 8.37 -25.48 11.21
C GLY A 269 8.60 -23.97 11.40
N GLU A 270 8.46 -23.16 10.35
CA GLU A 270 8.37 -21.71 10.51
C GLU A 270 7.02 -21.34 11.13
N PRO A 271 6.96 -20.31 11.98
CA PRO A 271 5.70 -19.89 12.56
C PRO A 271 4.77 -19.35 11.48
N THR A 272 3.47 -19.65 11.61
CA THR A 272 2.44 -19.29 10.64
C THR A 272 1.33 -18.44 11.24
N GLY A 273 1.33 -18.18 12.54
CA GLY A 273 0.43 -17.25 13.21
C GLY A 273 1.01 -15.85 13.37
N PRO A 274 0.44 -15.02 14.26
CA PRO A 274 0.93 -13.67 14.57
C PRO A 274 2.41 -13.64 15.01
N GLU A 275 2.86 -14.73 15.65
CA GLU A 275 4.23 -14.90 16.11
C GLU A 275 5.26 -14.99 14.95
N ALA A 276 4.80 -15.20 13.71
CA ALA A 276 5.66 -15.16 12.52
C ALA A 276 6.31 -13.78 12.31
N LEU A 277 5.72 -12.73 12.87
CA LEU A 277 6.25 -11.36 12.82
C LEU A 277 7.13 -11.03 14.03
N GLU A 278 7.26 -11.93 15.01
CA GLU A 278 8.08 -11.75 16.21
C GLU A 278 9.58 -11.95 15.95
N ASN A 279 10.42 -11.38 16.81
CA ASN A 279 11.88 -11.54 16.79
C ASN A 279 12.58 -11.14 15.49
N ASP A 280 12.03 -10.16 14.75
CA ASP A 280 12.61 -9.58 13.53
C ASP A 280 12.95 -10.62 12.43
N ARG A 281 12.26 -11.76 12.45
CA ARG A 281 12.46 -12.81 11.44
C ARG A 281 11.80 -12.38 10.13
N PRO A 282 12.49 -12.49 8.99
CA PRO A 282 11.82 -12.30 7.71
C PRO A 282 10.84 -13.45 7.44
N LEU A 283 9.75 -13.12 6.76
CA LEU A 283 8.74 -14.08 6.33
C LEU A 283 9.19 -14.81 5.06
N CYS A 284 8.49 -15.88 4.68
CA CYS A 284 8.46 -16.26 3.27
C CYS A 284 7.60 -15.25 2.49
N PHE A 285 8.20 -14.16 2.03
CA PHE A 285 7.45 -13.02 1.49
C PHE A 285 6.56 -13.38 0.31
N ILE A 286 7.02 -14.23 -0.61
CA ILE A 286 6.20 -14.65 -1.76
C ILE A 286 4.92 -15.39 -1.36
N ALA A 287 4.93 -16.11 -0.24
CA ALA A 287 3.79 -16.86 0.29
C ALA A 287 2.93 -16.03 1.25
N ALA A 288 3.48 -14.95 1.81
CA ALA A 288 2.74 -14.05 2.69
C ALA A 288 1.77 -13.18 1.87
N THR A 289 0.61 -12.88 2.46
CA THR A 289 -0.34 -11.89 1.95
C THR A 289 0.29 -10.50 1.96
N ASP A 290 -0.17 -9.59 1.10
CA ASP A 290 0.34 -8.21 1.07
C ASP A 290 0.18 -7.51 2.43
N ARG A 291 -0.88 -7.83 3.18
CA ARG A 291 -1.06 -7.39 4.57
C ARG A 291 0.04 -7.91 5.49
N GLY A 292 0.37 -9.19 5.41
CA GLY A 292 1.46 -9.79 6.19
C GLY A 292 2.81 -9.14 5.88
N VAL A 293 3.09 -8.88 4.60
CA VAL A 293 4.31 -8.19 4.17
C VAL A 293 4.32 -6.73 4.63
N LEU A 294 3.19 -6.03 4.58
CA LEU A 294 3.08 -4.66 5.10
C LEU A 294 3.29 -4.60 6.62
N ALA A 295 2.76 -5.56 7.37
CA ALA A 295 2.98 -5.65 8.81
C ALA A 295 4.46 -5.87 9.14
N TRP A 296 5.14 -6.76 8.41
CA TRP A 296 6.60 -6.92 8.50
C TRP A 296 7.34 -5.63 8.15
N PHE A 297 6.97 -4.98 7.04
CA PHE A 297 7.62 -3.75 6.57
C PHE A 297 7.53 -2.62 7.62
N ARG A 298 6.37 -2.45 8.27
CA ARG A 298 6.20 -1.46 9.34
C ARG A 298 7.16 -1.72 10.50
N ARG A 299 7.36 -2.98 10.86
CA ARG A 299 8.33 -3.36 11.89
C ARG A 299 9.76 -3.07 11.44
N GLN A 300 10.13 -3.45 10.22
CA GLN A 300 11.44 -3.15 9.66
C GLN A 300 11.72 -1.64 9.63
N LEU A 301 10.74 -0.83 9.25
CA LEU A 301 10.84 0.62 9.26
C LEU A 301 11.13 1.18 10.66
N ARG A 302 10.53 0.62 11.71
CA ARG A 302 10.85 1.01 13.11
C ARG A 302 12.29 0.68 13.49
N LEU A 303 12.80 -0.47 13.06
CA LEU A 303 14.20 -0.86 13.29
C LEU A 303 15.17 0.05 12.53
N ASP A 304 14.89 0.31 11.25
CA ASP A 304 15.69 1.22 10.43
C ASP A 304 15.69 2.62 11.04
N MET A 305 14.56 3.09 11.62
CA MET A 305 14.49 4.38 12.31
C MET A 305 15.22 4.41 13.65
N SER A 306 15.21 3.32 14.44
CA SER A 306 15.89 3.26 15.74
C SER A 306 17.40 3.13 15.60
N GLY A 307 17.88 2.56 14.50
CA GLY A 307 19.30 2.40 14.17
C GLY A 307 19.98 3.65 13.61
N ILE A 308 19.26 4.75 13.34
CA ILE A 308 19.85 6.01 12.86
C ILE A 308 20.38 6.80 14.07
N PRO A 309 21.72 6.94 14.24
CA PRO A 309 22.26 7.72 15.36
C PRO A 309 21.83 9.18 15.24
N MET A 310 21.25 9.73 16.32
CA MET A 310 20.70 11.09 16.37
C MET A 310 21.73 12.22 16.13
N HIS A 311 23.04 11.93 16.07
CA HIS A 311 24.11 12.93 16.09
C HIS A 311 25.17 12.80 14.97
N GLU A 312 25.11 11.79 14.10
CA GLU A 312 25.92 11.78 12.87
C GLU A 312 25.06 12.34 11.75
N ASN A 313 25.60 13.23 10.90
CA ASN A 313 24.92 13.76 9.72
C ASN A 313 24.52 12.61 8.78
N PRO A 314 23.30 12.07 8.86
CA PRO A 314 22.87 11.04 7.93
C PRO A 314 22.50 11.80 6.65
N HIS A 315 22.77 11.23 5.48
CA HIS A 315 22.33 11.80 4.19
C HIS A 315 20.89 12.35 4.33
N HIS A 316 20.74 13.68 4.25
CA HIS A 316 19.54 14.37 4.73
C HIS A 316 18.25 13.89 4.04
N GLY A 317 18.33 13.36 2.82
CA GLY A 317 17.20 12.75 2.11
C GLY A 317 16.70 11.42 2.67
N LEU A 318 17.60 10.49 3.03
CA LEU A 318 17.24 9.14 3.48
C LEU A 318 16.54 9.16 4.85
N ALA A 319 17.10 9.91 5.79
CA ALA A 319 16.50 10.06 7.13
C ALA A 319 15.15 10.79 7.08
N ASN A 320 15.00 11.78 6.20
CA ASN A 320 13.74 12.48 6.00
C ASN A 320 12.68 11.59 5.35
N LEU A 321 13.04 10.77 4.36
CA LEU A 321 12.13 9.81 3.75
C LEU A 321 11.66 8.75 4.76
N ALA A 322 12.58 8.14 5.50
CA ALA A 322 12.24 7.13 6.51
C ALA A 322 11.34 7.68 7.62
N ARG A 323 11.64 8.88 8.15
CA ARG A 323 10.77 9.56 9.13
C ARG A 323 9.39 9.87 8.56
N LEU A 324 9.32 10.36 7.33
CA LEU A 324 8.07 10.81 6.72
C LEU A 324 7.16 9.63 6.32
N ILE A 325 7.74 8.54 5.79
CA ILE A 325 7.02 7.27 5.60
C ILE A 325 6.58 6.70 6.96
N GLY A 326 7.46 6.75 7.97
CA GLY A 326 7.19 6.30 9.33
C GLY A 326 5.97 6.96 9.94
N VAL A 327 5.85 8.28 9.84
CA VAL A 327 4.69 9.03 10.36
C VAL A 327 3.39 8.55 9.70
N VAL A 328 3.33 8.47 8.36
CA VAL A 328 2.11 8.05 7.65
C VAL A 328 1.71 6.63 8.03
N LEU A 329 2.66 5.69 8.04
CA LEU A 329 2.36 4.27 8.27
C LEU A 329 2.10 3.93 9.74
N VAL A 330 2.66 4.67 10.70
CA VAL A 330 2.40 4.47 12.12
C VAL A 330 0.95 4.83 12.48
N PHE A 331 0.40 5.91 11.92
CA PHE A 331 -1.02 6.23 12.10
C PHE A 331 -1.95 5.13 11.54
N MET A 332 -1.50 4.35 10.55
CA MET A 332 -2.24 3.21 10.00
C MET A 332 -2.10 1.90 10.81
N ASP A 333 -1.20 1.83 11.79
CA ASP A 333 -1.02 0.65 12.65
C ASP A 333 -1.87 0.76 13.93
N MET A 334 -2.18 1.99 14.36
CA MET A 334 -2.98 2.26 15.56
C MET A 334 -4.49 2.11 15.34
N ALA A 335 -4.97 2.33 14.13
CA ALA A 335 -6.36 2.07 13.76
C ALA A 335 -6.44 0.78 12.93
N SER A 336 -7.44 -0.04 13.19
CA SER A 336 -7.70 -1.22 12.37
C SER A 336 -8.02 -0.78 10.93
N PHE A 337 -7.48 -1.56 9.97
CA PHE A 337 -7.39 -1.17 8.57
C PHE A 337 -8.74 -0.81 7.95
N ILE A 338 -9.74 -1.67 8.15
CA ILE A 338 -11.09 -1.53 7.59
C ILE A 338 -11.77 -0.28 8.14
N GLU A 339 -11.64 -0.04 9.44
CA GLU A 339 -12.28 1.08 10.12
C GLU A 339 -11.70 2.42 9.67
N THR A 340 -10.41 2.45 9.35
CA THR A 340 -9.78 3.65 8.77
C THR A 340 -10.12 3.82 7.30
N ALA A 341 -10.25 2.72 6.55
CA ALA A 341 -10.73 2.78 5.17
C ALA A 341 -12.18 3.29 5.15
N ASP A 342 -13.05 2.76 5.99
CA ASP A 342 -14.46 3.18 6.11
C ASP A 342 -14.59 4.67 6.42
N ALA A 343 -13.80 5.19 7.37
CA ALA A 343 -13.79 6.63 7.69
C ALA A 343 -13.43 7.49 6.47
N PHE A 344 -12.41 7.11 5.71
CA PHE A 344 -11.99 7.84 4.52
C PHE A 344 -13.04 7.77 3.40
N VAL A 345 -13.61 6.59 3.16
CA VAL A 345 -14.61 6.40 2.10
C VAL A 345 -15.89 7.15 2.41
N THR A 346 -16.36 7.07 3.65
CA THR A 346 -17.57 7.79 4.09
C THR A 346 -17.37 9.30 4.04
N GLU A 347 -16.22 9.84 4.44
CA GLU A 347 -15.89 11.26 4.27
C GLU A 347 -15.97 11.69 2.79
N ARG A 348 -15.43 10.87 1.88
CA ARG A 348 -15.50 11.13 0.44
C ARG A 348 -16.93 11.08 -0.10
N LEU A 349 -17.72 10.08 0.31
CA LEU A 349 -19.13 9.95 -0.05
C LEU A 349 -19.94 11.16 0.47
N ALA A 350 -19.67 11.62 1.69
CA ALA A 350 -20.33 12.81 2.25
C ALA A 350 -19.95 14.08 1.48
N THR A 351 -18.67 14.23 1.13
CA THR A 351 -18.18 15.36 0.31
C THR A 351 -18.85 15.41 -1.06
N HIS A 352 -19.23 14.25 -1.62
CA HIS A 352 -19.96 14.15 -2.88
C HIS A 352 -21.49 14.20 -2.74
N GLY A 353 -22.01 14.27 -1.51
CA GLY A 353 -23.44 14.27 -1.23
C GLY A 353 -24.13 12.91 -1.38
N ASP A 354 -23.36 11.82 -1.43
CA ASP A 354 -23.89 10.45 -1.53
C ASP A 354 -24.41 9.93 -0.17
N ILE A 355 -23.92 10.51 0.93
CA ILE A 355 -24.37 10.25 2.31
C ILE A 355 -24.38 11.55 3.12
N ASP A 356 -25.04 11.55 4.28
CA ASP A 356 -25.05 12.69 5.20
C ASP A 356 -23.70 12.87 5.93
N GLU A 357 -23.32 14.11 6.26
CA GLU A 357 -22.10 14.41 7.04
C GLU A 357 -22.11 13.73 8.42
N ALA A 358 -23.29 13.59 9.04
CA ALA A 358 -23.45 12.90 10.30
C ALA A 358 -23.04 11.42 10.21
N ASP A 359 -23.32 10.78 9.08
CA ASP A 359 -22.97 9.38 8.82
C ASP A 359 -21.45 9.21 8.63
N ALA A 360 -20.79 10.15 7.94
CA ALA A 360 -19.33 10.18 7.86
C ALA A 360 -18.67 10.40 9.24
N GLN A 361 -19.28 11.22 10.09
CA GLN A 361 -18.79 11.45 11.44
C GLN A 361 -18.79 10.17 12.29
N VAL A 362 -19.80 9.28 12.14
CA VAL A 362 -19.84 8.00 12.86
C VAL A 362 -18.62 7.12 12.53
N ALA A 363 -18.25 7.03 11.26
CA ALA A 363 -17.08 6.25 10.84
C ALA A 363 -15.76 6.88 11.33
N SER A 364 -15.65 8.21 11.25
CA SER A 364 -14.49 8.96 11.76
C SER A 364 -14.31 8.79 13.28
N GLU A 365 -15.39 8.88 14.06
CA GLU A 365 -15.35 8.65 15.51
C GLU A 365 -14.92 7.23 15.85
N ARG A 366 -15.40 6.22 15.11
CA ARG A 366 -15.00 4.82 15.30
C ARG A 366 -13.49 4.64 15.06
N SER A 367 -12.97 5.15 13.94
CA SER A 367 -11.54 5.09 13.62
C SER A 367 -10.71 5.81 14.70
N THR A 368 -11.14 6.99 15.14
CA THR A 368 -10.47 7.79 16.19
C THR A 368 -10.45 7.09 17.55
N ARG A 369 -11.55 6.44 17.95
CA ARG A 369 -11.58 5.68 19.22
C ARG A 369 -10.58 4.53 19.24
N LEU A 370 -10.29 3.95 18.08
CA LEU A 370 -9.35 2.84 17.94
C LEU A 370 -7.90 3.34 17.96
N SER A 371 -7.62 4.47 17.30
CA SER A 371 -6.28 5.08 17.33
C SER A 371 -5.93 5.72 18.68
N CYS A 372 -6.92 6.22 19.44
CA CYS A 372 -6.68 6.88 20.73
C CYS A 372 -6.74 5.96 21.96
N ARG A 373 -7.13 4.69 21.84
CA ARG A 373 -7.38 3.80 23.00
C ARG A 373 -6.13 3.21 23.68
N ILE A 374 -4.92 3.57 23.25
CA ILE A 374 -3.68 3.11 23.89
C ILE A 374 -2.93 4.32 24.48
N SER A 375 -3.35 4.70 25.68
CA SER A 375 -2.55 5.37 26.72
C SER A 375 -3.28 5.14 28.04
N PRO A 376 -2.62 4.74 29.14
CA PRO A 376 -1.18 4.69 29.42
C PRO A 376 -0.52 3.31 29.29
#